data_AF-A0A7X8HQS1-F1
#
_entry.id   AF-A0A7X8HQS1-F1
#
_cell.length_a   1.000
_cell.length_b   1.000
_cell.length_c   1.000
_cell.angle_alpha   90.00
_cell.angle_beta   90.00
_cell.angle_gamma   90.00
#
_symmetry.space_group_name_H-M   'P 1'
#
loop_
_entity.id
_entity.type
_entity.pdbx_description
1 polymer ?
#
loop_
_entity_poly.entity_id
_entity_poly.type
_entity_poly.pdbx_seq_one_letter_code
_entity_poly.pdbx_strand_id
1 'polypeptide(L)' 'MKDNVDDKPRRKNISVPIENQRHAAYYDIEELQPDSQVPIPTLEGVIRAKEWIEENQK' A
#
# COMPACT_ATOMS: atom_id res chain seq x y z
N MET A 1 37.49 12.11 30.84
CA MET A 1 36.45 11.08 30.67
C MET A 1 35.21 11.81 30.17
N LYS A 2 34.74 11.50 28.97
CA LYS A 2 33.54 12.13 28.41
C LYS A 2 32.72 10.99 27.81
N ASP A 3 31.54 10.83 28.37
CA ASP A 3 30.73 9.61 28.29
C ASP A 3 30.26 9.34 26.85
N ASN A 4 30.31 8.06 26.47
CA ASN A 4 29.76 7.57 25.21
C ASN A 4 28.23 7.69 25.26
N VAL A 5 27.67 8.63 24.50
CA VAL A 5 26.23 8.70 24.29
C VAL A 5 25.91 7.79 23.11
N ASP A 6 25.54 6.54 23.42
CA ASP A 6 24.90 5.62 22.48
C ASP A 6 23.50 6.13 22.13
N ASP A 7 23.41 7.14 21.27
CA ASP A 7 22.16 7.58 20.64
C ASP A 7 21.79 6.64 19.48
N LYS A 8 21.45 5.39 19.80
CA LYS A 8 20.67 4.55 18.88
C LYS A 8 19.18 4.79 19.13
N PRO A 9 18.46 5.53 18.26
CA PRO A 9 17.01 5.56 18.35
C PRO A 9 16.50 4.13 18.11
N ARG A 10 15.90 3.57 19.16
CA ARG A 10 15.22 2.27 19.14
C ARG A 10 14.26 2.29 17.96
N ARG A 11 14.48 1.39 17.00
CA ARG A 11 13.59 1.16 15.84
C ARG A 11 12.25 0.59 16.34
N LYS A 12 11.45 1.44 16.97
CA LYS A 12 10.12 1.08 17.45
C LYS A 12 9.24 1.01 16.20
N ASN A 13 8.78 -0.20 15.88
CA ASN A 13 7.68 -0.47 14.96
C ASN A 13 7.97 -0.30 13.45
N ILE A 14 9.06 -0.88 12.92
CA ILE A 14 9.24 -1.00 11.46
C ILE A 14 8.23 -1.95 10.83
N SER A 15 7.66 -2.87 11.62
CA SER A 15 6.74 -3.90 11.13
C SER A 15 5.34 -3.38 10.83
N VAL A 16 5.00 -2.16 11.26
CA VAL A 16 3.67 -1.60 11.07
C VAL A 16 3.73 -0.67 9.87
N PRO A 17 2.98 -0.97 8.79
CA PRO A 17 2.86 -0.08 7.65
C PRO A 17 2.35 1.29 8.11
N ILE A 18 2.99 2.36 7.63
CA ILE A 18 2.60 3.75 7.95
C ILE A 18 1.25 4.09 7.28
N GLU A 19 0.93 3.39 6.19
CA GLU A 19 -0.20 3.69 5.32
C GLU A 19 -1.37 2.71 5.49
N ASN A 20 -2.59 3.25 5.38
CA ASN A 20 -3.82 2.47 5.43
C ASN A 20 -4.00 1.68 4.13
N GLN A 21 -3.69 0.39 4.16
CA GLN A 21 -3.75 -0.50 3.00
C GLN A 21 -5.18 -0.79 2.49
N ARG A 22 -6.23 -0.28 3.15
CA ARG A 22 -7.62 -0.45 2.70
C ARG A 22 -7.91 0.19 1.33
N HIS A 23 -7.07 1.12 0.89
CA HIS A 23 -7.20 1.75 -0.43
C HIS A 23 -6.16 1.22 -1.42
N ALA A 24 -5.39 0.20 -1.04
CA ALA A 24 -4.39 -0.38 -1.92
C ALA A 24 -5.08 -1.14 -3.07
N ALA A 25 -4.55 -1.02 -4.29
CA ALA A 25 -5.13 -1.64 -5.49
C ALA A 25 -5.21 -3.18 -5.41
N TYR A 26 -4.39 -3.82 -4.56
CA TYR A 26 -4.39 -5.26 -4.32
C TYR A 26 -5.32 -5.71 -3.18
N TYR A 27 -6.02 -4.78 -2.51
CA TYR A 27 -6.88 -5.12 -1.38
C TYR A 27 -8.24 -5.69 -1.83
N ASP A 28 -8.78 -5.20 -2.95
CA ASP A 28 -10.08 -5.61 -3.52
C ASP A 28 -9.90 -6.63 -4.67
N ILE A 29 -9.05 -7.64 -4.49
CA ILE A 29 -8.85 -8.70 -5.51
C ILE A 29 -9.96 -9.74 -5.36
N GLU A 30 -10.84 -9.88 -6.36
CA GLU A 30 -11.88 -10.91 -6.40
C GLU A 30 -11.32 -12.28 -6.80
N GLU A 31 -10.54 -12.33 -7.87
CA GLU A 31 -9.95 -13.56 -8.39
C GLU A 31 -8.56 -13.32 -9.00
N LEU A 32 -7.71 -14.34 -8.95
CA LEU A 32 -6.41 -14.36 -9.62
C LEU A 32 -6.56 -15.15 -10.92
N GLN A 33 -5.99 -14.65 -12.03
CA GLN A 33 -5.93 -15.44 -13.26
C GLN A 33 -5.15 -16.75 -13.01
N PRO A 34 -5.66 -17.91 -13.43
CA PRO A 34 -5.11 -19.21 -13.04
C PRO A 34 -3.67 -19.45 -13.52
N ASP A 35 -3.31 -18.95 -14.71
CA ASP A 35 -1.97 -19.15 -15.27
C ASP A 35 -1.01 -18.00 -14.95
N SER A 36 -1.52 -16.77 -14.96
CA SER A 36 -0.72 -15.54 -14.84
C SER A 36 -0.61 -15.02 -13.40
N GLN A 37 -1.52 -15.47 -12.51
CA GLN A 37 -1.70 -14.97 -11.15
C GLN A 37 -1.92 -13.46 -11.07
N VAL A 38 -2.40 -12.85 -12.16
CA VAL A 38 -2.72 -11.43 -12.20
C VAL A 38 -4.07 -11.21 -11.52
N PRO A 39 -4.17 -10.28 -10.57
CA PRO A 39 -5.44 -9.94 -9.93
C PRO A 39 -6.40 -9.30 -10.92
N ILE A 40 -7.61 -9.84 -10.98
CA ILE A 40 -8.72 -9.26 -11.73
C ILE A 40 -9.49 -8.33 -10.77
N PRO A 41 -9.52 -7.03 -11.05
CA PRO A 41 -10.25 -6.08 -10.21
C PRO A 41 -11.76 -6.18 -10.43
N THR A 42 -12.52 -5.80 -9.41
CA THR A 42 -13.98 -5.66 -9.48
C THR A 42 -14.38 -4.47 -10.35
N LEU A 43 -15.60 -4.47 -10.88
CA LEU A 43 -16.11 -3.34 -11.68
C LEU A 43 -16.06 -2.01 -10.90
N GLU A 44 -16.43 -2.03 -9.62
CA GLU A 44 -16.38 -0.84 -8.75
C GLU A 44 -14.94 -0.37 -8.52
N GLY A 45 -13.97 -1.30 -8.40
CA GLY A 45 -12.55 -0.97 -8.31
C GLY A 45 -12.04 -0.27 -9.57
N VAL A 46 -12.44 -0.75 -10.74
CA VAL A 46 -12.07 -0.14 -12.03
C VAL A 46 -12.65 1.27 -12.18
N ILE A 47 -13.92 1.47 -11.79
CA ILE A 47 -14.57 2.79 -11.86
C ILE A 47 -13.88 3.79 -10.93
N ARG A 48 -13.65 3.44 -9.67
CA ARG A 48 -12.97 4.30 -8.69
C ARG A 48 -11.56 4.67 -9.14
N ALA A 49 -10.81 3.72 -9.68
CA ALA A 49 -9.46 3.98 -10.21
C ALA A 49 -9.49 4.95 -11.39
N LYS A 50 -10.48 4.82 -12.28
CA LYS A 50 -10.67 5.74 -13.41
C LYS A 50 -10.98 7.16 -12.93
N GLU A 51 -11.93 7.32 -12.03
CA GLU A 51 -12.32 8.62 -11.46
C GLU A 51 -11.13 9.32 -10.81
N TRP A 52 -10.32 8.59 -10.05
CA TRP A 52 -9.11 9.14 -9.44
C TRP A 52 -8.12 9.67 -10.49
N ILE A 53 -7.88 8.94 -11.58
CA ILE A 53 -6.99 9.39 -12.65
C ILE A 53 -7.52 10.67 -13.28
N GLU A 54 -8.82 10.72 -13.61
CA GLU A 54 -9.45 11.90 -14.22
C GLU A 54 -9.36 13.14 -13.30
N GLU A 55 -9.51 12.97 -12.00
CA GLU A 55 -9.40 14.06 -11.01
C GLU A 55 -7.95 14.54 -10.78
N ASN A 56 -6.96 13.66 -10.96
CA ASN A 56 -5.55 13.93 -10.65
C ASN A 56 -4.71 14.28 -11.89
N GLN A 57 -5.26 14.20 -13.10
CA GLN A 57 -4.63 14.71 -14.33
C GLN A 57 -4.70 16.25 -14.42
N LYS A 58 -4.14 16.94 -13.42
CA LYS A 58 -3.86 18.40 -13.48
C LYS A 58 -2.53 18.70 -14.16
#